data_AF-A0A833FZK2-F1
#
_entry.id   AF-A0A833FZK2-F1
#
_cell.length_a   1.000
_cell.length_b   1.000
_cell.length_c   1.000
_cell.angle_alpha   90.00
_cell.angle_beta   90.00
_cell.angle_gamma   90.00
#
_symmetry.space_group_name_H-M   'P 1'
#
loop_
_entity.id
_entity.type
_entity.pdbx_description
1 polymer ?
#
loop_
_entity_poly.entity_id
_entity_poly.type
_entity_poly.pdbx_seq_one_letter_code
_entity_poly.pdbx_strand_id
1 'polypeptide(L)'
;AGLLESAKTLDGTAQSLGRSSSDSLDQAEKVAAAAAEASANVATVAAATEELSSSIMEISRQVASQSSIAAQSSHAIDETTSRVELLTEASTKIGDVVRLITEISNQTNLLALNATIEAARAGEAGKGFAVVANEVKSLANQTARATEDIAIQISTIQNSTNSTAEAIRSVGGQVKQMTEISGGVAAAVEEQNAATREIARNVQEASAGNQEVSQKVELVAHAARDTKGSAATVLDAARQLGEHTDKIRQVIERFVHDMRAA
;
A
#
# COMPACT_ATOMS: atom_id res chain seq x y z
N ALA A 1 14.31 65.52 49.70
CA ALA A 1 13.23 64.52 49.63
C ALA A 1 13.21 63.83 48.26
N GLY A 2 13.03 64.56 47.15
CA GLY A 2 12.87 63.94 45.82
C GLY A 2 13.99 63.02 45.33
N LEU A 3 15.28 63.36 45.52
CA LEU A 3 16.40 62.53 45.04
C LEU A 3 16.48 61.14 45.70
N LEU A 4 16.19 61.05 47.00
CA LEU A 4 16.20 59.78 47.73
C LEU A 4 15.05 58.87 47.27
N GLU A 5 13.90 59.48 46.99
CA GLU A 5 12.73 58.79 46.45
C GLU A 5 13.01 58.28 45.03
N SER A 6 13.62 59.09 44.17
CA SER A 6 14.06 58.67 42.82
C SER A 6 15.08 57.53 42.87
N ALA A 7 16.05 57.57 43.77
CA ALA A 7 17.01 56.48 43.98
C ALA A 7 16.31 55.18 44.40
N LYS A 8 15.33 55.27 45.33
CA LYS A 8 14.52 54.11 45.75
C LYS A 8 13.65 53.55 44.62
N THR A 9 13.09 54.41 43.78
CA THR A 9 12.36 53.98 42.58
C THR A 9 13.27 53.25 41.60
N LEU A 10 14.47 53.79 41.32
CA LEU A 10 15.45 53.15 40.43
C LEU A 10 15.92 51.79 40.97
N ASP A 11 16.18 51.67 42.28
CA ASP A 11 16.51 50.39 42.92
C ASP A 11 15.39 49.36 42.72
N GLY A 12 14.14 49.75 42.98
CA GLY A 12 12.98 48.87 42.75
C GLY A 12 12.79 48.47 41.28
N THR A 13 12.94 49.41 40.35
CA THR A 13 12.85 49.14 38.90
C THR A 13 13.97 48.20 38.44
N ALA A 14 15.20 48.41 38.90
CA ALA A 14 16.34 47.57 38.56
C ALA A 14 16.17 46.13 39.10
N GLN A 15 15.69 45.96 40.34
CA GLN A 15 15.35 44.64 40.88
C GLN A 15 14.24 43.95 40.07
N SER A 16 13.23 44.71 39.63
CA SER A 16 12.16 44.18 38.76
C SER A 16 12.69 43.73 37.40
N LEU A 17 13.55 44.53 36.77
CA LEU A 17 14.20 44.18 35.49
C LEU A 17 15.09 42.95 35.64
N GLY A 18 15.85 42.85 36.73
CA GLY A 18 16.69 41.68 37.02
C GLY A 18 15.87 40.40 37.17
N ARG A 19 14.73 40.45 37.87
CA ARG A 19 13.80 39.32 37.98
C ARG A 19 13.19 38.94 36.63
N SER A 20 12.61 39.91 35.92
CA SER A 20 11.99 39.68 34.59
C SER A 20 12.98 39.10 33.58
N SER A 21 14.25 39.53 33.63
CA SER A 21 15.30 38.99 32.78
C SER A 21 15.68 37.56 33.16
N SER A 22 15.69 37.24 34.46
CA SER A 22 15.91 35.87 34.94
C SER A 22 14.78 34.93 34.51
N ASP A 23 13.54 35.40 34.59
CA ASP A 23 12.36 34.63 34.14
C ASP A 23 12.42 34.41 32.61
N SER A 24 12.85 35.42 31.85
CA SER A 24 13.03 35.31 30.40
C SER A 24 14.13 34.30 30.03
N LEU A 25 15.19 34.21 30.83
CA LEU A 25 16.25 33.21 30.63
C LEU A 25 15.77 31.79 30.88
N ASP A 26 15.07 31.56 31.99
CA ASP A 26 14.48 30.26 32.31
C ASP A 26 13.48 29.83 31.22
N GLN A 27 12.66 30.76 30.72
CA GLN A 27 11.74 30.48 29.64
C GLN A 27 12.47 30.18 28.32
N ALA A 28 13.54 30.91 28.00
CA ALA A 28 14.36 30.64 26.82
C ALA A 28 15.00 29.25 26.88
N GLU A 29 15.53 28.84 28.04
CA GLU A 29 16.09 27.49 28.22
C GLU A 29 15.04 26.40 28.01
N LYS A 30 13.82 26.58 28.54
CA LYS A 30 12.71 25.63 28.32
C LYS A 30 12.30 25.53 26.86
N VAL A 31 12.21 26.66 26.15
CA VAL A 31 11.86 26.66 24.72
C VAL A 31 12.99 26.04 23.89
N ALA A 32 14.26 26.29 24.23
CA ALA A 32 15.39 25.66 23.56
C ALA A 32 15.36 24.13 23.69
N ALA A 33 15.07 23.61 24.89
CA ALA A 33 14.91 22.18 25.12
C ALA A 33 13.76 21.59 24.29
N ALA A 34 12.61 22.25 24.26
CA ALA A 34 11.46 21.82 23.46
C ALA A 34 11.76 21.85 21.94
N ALA A 35 12.49 22.85 21.45
CA ALA A 35 12.90 22.93 20.05
C ALA A 35 13.89 21.82 19.66
N ALA A 36 14.81 21.45 20.58
CA ALA A 36 15.72 20.34 20.38
C ALA A 36 14.99 18.99 20.32
N GLU A 37 14.03 18.76 21.22
CA GLU A 37 13.17 17.57 21.20
C GLU A 37 12.34 17.50 19.91
N ALA A 38 11.71 18.61 19.53
CA ALA A 38 10.94 18.69 18.29
C ALA A 38 11.82 18.40 17.06
N SER A 39 13.09 18.83 17.06
CA SER A 39 14.03 18.54 15.96
C SER A 39 14.38 17.05 15.88
N ALA A 40 14.55 16.38 17.03
CA ALA A 40 14.76 14.94 17.07
C ALA A 40 13.53 14.16 16.56
N ASN A 41 12.33 14.62 16.91
CA ASN A 41 11.08 14.05 16.39
C ASN A 41 10.96 14.23 14.88
N VAL A 42 11.25 15.42 14.35
CA VAL A 42 11.27 15.70 12.90
C VAL A 42 12.27 14.80 12.18
N ALA A 43 13.48 14.59 12.72
CA ALA A 43 14.45 13.67 12.14
C ALA A 43 13.95 12.21 12.11
N THR A 44 13.25 11.78 13.15
CA THR A 44 12.63 10.44 13.20
C THR A 44 11.54 10.28 12.14
N VAL A 45 10.68 11.30 11.97
CA VAL A 45 9.65 11.29 10.92
C VAL A 45 10.28 11.32 9.53
N ALA A 46 11.39 12.06 9.34
CA ALA A 46 12.13 12.07 8.07
C ALA A 46 12.61 10.66 7.69
N ALA A 47 13.26 9.95 8.61
CA ALA A 47 13.72 8.58 8.39
C ALA A 47 12.56 7.62 8.07
N ALA A 48 11.46 7.71 8.82
CA ALA A 48 10.27 6.90 8.54
C ALA A 48 9.65 7.22 7.15
N THR A 49 9.72 8.47 6.72
CA THR A 49 9.21 8.90 5.40
C THR A 49 10.10 8.37 4.27
N GLU A 50 11.42 8.30 4.45
CA GLU A 50 12.34 7.68 3.50
C GLU A 50 12.09 6.16 3.39
N GLU A 51 11.90 5.47 4.51
CA GLU A 51 11.53 4.04 4.52
C GLU A 51 10.19 3.78 3.84
N LEU A 52 9.18 4.63 4.07
CA LEU A 52 7.90 4.56 3.39
C LEU A 52 8.05 4.76 1.88
N SER A 53 8.86 5.74 1.45
CA SER A 53 9.12 5.97 0.03
C SER A 53 9.75 4.75 -0.64
N SER A 54 10.72 4.10 0.02
CA SER A 54 11.34 2.87 -0.47
C SER A 54 10.32 1.73 -0.58
N SER A 55 9.48 1.57 0.45
CA SER A 55 8.42 0.54 0.48
C SER A 55 7.39 0.75 -0.63
N ILE A 56 6.97 1.99 -0.88
CA ILE A 56 6.04 2.35 -1.95
C ILE A 56 6.63 2.02 -3.33
N MET A 57 7.92 2.29 -3.56
CA MET A 57 8.60 1.93 -4.82
C MET A 57 8.64 0.41 -5.04
N GLU A 58 8.90 -0.37 -3.99
CA GLU A 58 8.91 -1.82 -4.09
C GLU A 58 7.50 -2.39 -4.34
N ILE A 59 6.47 -1.87 -3.65
CA ILE A 59 5.08 -2.24 -3.91
C ILE A 59 4.69 -1.90 -5.36
N SER A 60 5.06 -0.72 -5.86
CA SER A 60 4.82 -0.32 -7.25
C SER A 60 5.43 -1.32 -8.25
N ARG A 61 6.69 -1.74 -8.02
CA ARG A 61 7.35 -2.77 -8.83
C ARG A 61 6.61 -4.11 -8.77
N GLN A 62 6.17 -4.53 -7.58
CA GLN A 62 5.44 -5.79 -7.41
C GLN A 62 4.08 -5.77 -8.12
N VAL A 63 3.35 -4.66 -8.06
CA VAL A 63 2.07 -4.48 -8.76
C VAL A 63 2.24 -4.50 -10.28
N ALA A 64 3.30 -3.88 -10.80
CA ALA A 64 3.63 -3.94 -12.22
C ALA A 64 3.97 -5.39 -12.66
N SER A 65 4.74 -6.11 -11.85
CA SER A 65 5.06 -7.52 -12.08
C SER A 65 3.80 -8.41 -12.08
N GLN A 66 2.92 -8.23 -11.10
CA GLN A 66 1.63 -8.95 -11.03
C GLN A 66 0.76 -8.69 -12.25
N SER A 67 0.71 -7.44 -12.73
CA SER A 67 -0.03 -7.09 -13.94
C SER A 67 0.52 -7.80 -15.18
N SER A 68 1.84 -7.92 -15.29
CA SER A 68 2.50 -8.69 -16.37
C SER A 68 2.16 -10.18 -16.28
N ILE A 69 2.18 -10.77 -15.09
CA ILE A 69 1.84 -12.19 -14.87
C ILE A 69 0.37 -12.45 -15.20
N ALA A 70 -0.53 -11.55 -14.82
CA ALA A 70 -1.95 -11.63 -15.15
C ALA A 70 -2.17 -11.62 -16.67
N ALA A 71 -1.49 -10.72 -17.40
CA ALA A 71 -1.57 -10.66 -18.85
C ALA A 71 -1.07 -11.95 -19.55
N GLN A 72 0.07 -12.49 -19.08
CA GLN A 72 0.59 -13.78 -19.57
C GLN A 72 -0.39 -14.93 -19.29
N SER A 73 -1.02 -14.92 -18.11
CA SER A 73 -1.99 -15.94 -17.71
C SER A 73 -3.26 -15.86 -18.56
N SER A 74 -3.73 -14.65 -18.88
CA SER A 74 -4.85 -14.43 -19.80
C SER A 74 -4.55 -15.03 -21.18
N HIS A 75 -3.37 -14.78 -21.73
CA HIS A 75 -2.96 -15.36 -23.02
C HIS A 75 -2.93 -16.90 -22.97
N ALA A 76 -2.39 -17.48 -21.89
CA ALA A 76 -2.36 -18.94 -21.73
C ALA A 76 -3.76 -19.54 -21.62
N ILE A 77 -4.70 -18.84 -20.98
CA ILE A 77 -6.10 -19.24 -20.87
C ILE A 77 -6.79 -19.20 -22.23
N ASP A 78 -6.57 -18.16 -23.03
CA ASP A 78 -7.11 -18.04 -24.38
C ASP A 78 -6.61 -19.18 -25.29
N GLU A 79 -5.31 -19.46 -25.25
CA GLU A 79 -4.72 -20.57 -26.00
C GLU A 79 -5.28 -21.93 -25.57
N THR A 80 -5.43 -22.15 -24.26
CA THR A 80 -5.99 -23.39 -23.73
C THR A 80 -7.47 -23.54 -24.11
N THR A 81 -8.23 -22.45 -24.08
CA THR A 81 -9.64 -22.43 -24.51
C THR A 81 -9.76 -22.86 -25.97
N SER A 82 -8.93 -22.30 -26.86
CA SER A 82 -8.93 -22.68 -28.28
C SER A 82 -8.59 -24.17 -28.49
N ARG A 83 -7.62 -24.71 -27.74
CA ARG A 83 -7.29 -26.15 -27.81
C ARG A 83 -8.43 -27.05 -27.35
N VAL A 84 -9.17 -26.64 -26.31
CA VAL A 84 -10.34 -27.37 -25.81
C VAL A 84 -11.52 -27.31 -26.79
N GLU A 85 -11.71 -26.19 -27.48
CA GLU A 85 -12.69 -26.07 -28.57
C GLU A 85 -12.37 -27.03 -29.72
N LEU A 86 -11.11 -27.09 -30.15
CA LEU A 86 -10.66 -28.04 -31.18
C LEU A 86 -10.89 -29.50 -30.76
N LEU A 87 -10.65 -29.83 -29.48
CA LEU A 87 -10.90 -31.18 -28.96
C LEU A 87 -12.40 -31.52 -28.95
N THR A 88 -13.25 -30.56 -28.60
CA THR A 88 -14.71 -30.69 -28.64
C THR A 88 -15.19 -30.95 -30.07
N GLU A 89 -14.67 -30.19 -31.05
CA GLU A 89 -15.01 -30.37 -32.47
C GLU A 89 -14.56 -31.75 -32.97
N ALA A 90 -13.32 -32.16 -32.67
CA ALA A 90 -12.79 -33.45 -33.05
C ALA A 90 -13.61 -34.62 -32.45
N SER A 91 -13.96 -34.52 -31.16
CA SER A 91 -14.77 -35.53 -30.48
C SER A 91 -16.18 -35.64 -31.07
N THR A 92 -16.78 -34.51 -31.46
CA THR A 92 -18.07 -34.48 -32.17
C THR A 92 -17.99 -35.19 -33.52
N LYS A 93 -16.95 -34.90 -34.32
CA LYS A 93 -16.73 -35.58 -35.61
C LYS A 93 -16.54 -37.09 -35.44
N ILE A 94 -15.81 -37.52 -34.41
CA ILE A 94 -15.66 -38.95 -34.13
C ILE A 94 -17.02 -39.57 -33.74
N GLY A 95 -17.82 -38.88 -32.92
CA GLY A 95 -19.18 -39.31 -32.58
C GLY A 95 -20.07 -39.50 -33.81
N ASP A 96 -20.01 -38.58 -34.77
CA ASP A 96 -20.75 -38.71 -36.05
C ASP A 96 -20.29 -39.92 -36.87
N VAL A 97 -18.98 -40.18 -36.93
CA VAL A 97 -18.41 -41.36 -37.61
C VAL A 97 -18.84 -42.65 -36.92
N VAL A 98 -18.80 -42.71 -35.59
CA VAL A 98 -19.24 -43.87 -34.82
C VAL A 98 -20.72 -44.16 -35.06
N ARG A 99 -21.57 -43.13 -35.08
CA ARG A 99 -22.99 -43.28 -35.42
C ARG A 99 -23.20 -43.87 -36.82
N LEU A 100 -22.45 -43.39 -37.82
CA LEU A 100 -22.51 -43.92 -39.18
C LEU A 100 -22.07 -45.40 -39.23
N ILE A 101 -21.00 -45.78 -38.51
CA ILE A 101 -20.55 -47.17 -38.46
C ILE A 101 -21.62 -48.06 -37.81
N THR A 102 -22.27 -47.61 -36.73
CA THR A 102 -23.39 -48.33 -36.10
C THR A 102 -24.54 -48.55 -37.09
N GLU A 103 -24.91 -47.53 -37.88
CA GLU A 103 -25.93 -47.64 -38.93
C GLU A 103 -25.54 -48.67 -40.00
N ILE A 104 -24.30 -48.62 -40.51
CA ILE A 104 -23.77 -49.58 -41.49
C ILE A 104 -23.78 -51.00 -40.91
N SER A 105 -23.40 -51.16 -39.64
CA SER A 105 -23.38 -52.46 -38.97
C SER A 105 -24.78 -53.05 -38.85
N ASN A 106 -25.76 -52.23 -38.46
CA ASN A 106 -27.17 -52.63 -38.40
C ASN A 106 -27.72 -53.03 -39.78
N GLN A 107 -27.39 -52.26 -40.82
CA GLN A 107 -27.78 -52.57 -42.20
C GLN A 107 -27.12 -53.87 -42.69
N THR A 108 -25.84 -54.09 -42.35
CA THR A 108 -25.10 -55.32 -42.67
C THR A 108 -25.71 -56.53 -41.97
N ASN A 109 -26.10 -56.39 -40.71
CA ASN A 109 -26.80 -57.43 -39.95
C ASN A 109 -28.15 -57.79 -40.58
N LEU A 110 -28.91 -56.79 -41.06
CA LEU A 110 -30.17 -57.01 -41.80
C LEU A 110 -29.94 -57.70 -43.15
N LEU A 111 -28.92 -57.29 -43.91
CA LEU A 111 -28.53 -57.93 -45.17
C LEU A 111 -28.12 -59.39 -44.95
N ALA A 112 -27.31 -59.65 -43.93
CA ALA A 112 -26.88 -60.99 -43.55
C ALA A 112 -28.06 -61.86 -43.13
N LEU A 113 -29.03 -61.30 -42.37
CA LEU A 113 -30.26 -62.00 -42.01
C LEU A 113 -31.08 -62.40 -43.25
N ASN A 114 -31.26 -61.47 -44.20
CA ASN A 114 -31.96 -61.76 -45.46
C ASN A 114 -31.23 -62.86 -46.26
N ALA A 115 -29.89 -62.83 -46.29
CA ALA A 115 -29.09 -63.86 -46.93
C ALA A 115 -29.24 -65.24 -46.24
N THR A 116 -29.28 -65.29 -44.90
CA THR A 116 -29.54 -66.52 -44.15
C THR A 116 -30.93 -67.09 -44.47
N ILE A 117 -31.95 -66.23 -44.61
CA ILE A 117 -33.31 -66.64 -44.98
C ILE A 117 -33.33 -67.25 -46.39
N GLU A 118 -32.71 -66.58 -47.37
CA GLU A 118 -32.71 -67.08 -48.75
C GLU A 118 -31.85 -68.34 -48.92
N ALA A 119 -30.75 -68.45 -48.17
CA ALA A 119 -29.94 -69.66 -48.11
C ALA A 119 -30.72 -70.86 -47.53
N ALA A 120 -31.54 -70.63 -46.49
CA ALA A 120 -32.44 -71.66 -45.96
C ALA A 120 -33.51 -72.07 -46.99
N ARG A 121 -34.00 -71.12 -47.79
CA ARG A 121 -34.97 -71.35 -48.86
C ARG A 121 -34.42 -72.20 -50.01
N ALA A 122 -33.12 -72.10 -50.28
CA ALA A 122 -32.41 -72.90 -51.29
C ALA A 122 -32.09 -74.35 -50.83
N GLY A 123 -32.39 -74.72 -49.57
CA GLY A 123 -32.21 -76.07 -49.05
C GLY A 123 -30.74 -76.52 -49.02
N GLU A 124 -30.45 -77.75 -49.46
CA GLU A 124 -29.09 -78.32 -49.47
C GLU A 124 -28.09 -77.50 -50.31
N ALA A 125 -28.54 -76.87 -51.40
CA ALA A 125 -27.68 -76.05 -52.26
C ALA A 125 -27.24 -74.74 -51.59
N GLY A 126 -27.96 -74.28 -50.56
CA GLY A 126 -27.69 -73.03 -49.84
C GLY A 126 -26.78 -73.16 -48.62
N LYS A 127 -26.38 -74.37 -48.22
CA LYS A 127 -25.63 -74.61 -46.96
C LYS A 127 -24.35 -73.78 -46.82
N GLY A 128 -23.55 -73.69 -47.88
CA GLY A 128 -22.32 -72.87 -47.88
C GLY A 128 -22.60 -71.38 -47.72
N PHE A 129 -23.65 -70.88 -48.39
CA PHE A 129 -24.11 -69.49 -48.26
C PHE A 129 -24.66 -69.20 -46.85
N ALA A 130 -25.36 -70.15 -46.24
CA ALA A 130 -25.89 -69.99 -44.88
C ALA A 130 -24.77 -69.82 -43.84
N VAL A 131 -23.65 -70.52 -43.98
CA VAL A 131 -22.48 -70.36 -43.10
C VAL A 131 -21.87 -68.97 -43.22
N VAL A 132 -21.65 -68.50 -44.46
CA VAL A 132 -21.10 -67.15 -44.70
C VAL A 132 -22.05 -66.08 -44.18
N ALA A 133 -23.36 -66.20 -44.43
CA ALA A 133 -24.35 -65.24 -43.94
C ALA A 133 -24.38 -65.17 -42.41
N ASN A 134 -24.29 -66.30 -41.71
CA ASN A 134 -24.20 -66.33 -40.24
C ASN A 134 -22.90 -65.72 -39.71
N GLU A 135 -21.77 -65.92 -40.40
CA GLU A 135 -20.49 -65.30 -40.02
C GLU A 135 -20.54 -63.78 -40.18
N VAL A 136 -21.06 -63.28 -41.31
CA VAL A 136 -21.28 -61.84 -41.54
C VAL A 136 -22.22 -61.26 -40.49
N LYS A 137 -23.29 -61.98 -40.14
CA LYS A 137 -24.21 -61.58 -39.07
C LYS A 137 -23.50 -61.47 -37.72
N SER A 138 -22.64 -62.43 -37.39
CA SER A 138 -21.85 -62.43 -36.15
C SER A 138 -20.90 -61.22 -36.09
N LEU A 139 -20.14 -60.99 -37.17
CA LEU A 139 -19.24 -59.84 -37.34
C LEU A 139 -20.00 -58.52 -37.18
N ALA A 140 -21.15 -58.36 -37.84
CA ALA A 140 -21.97 -57.15 -37.72
C ALA A 140 -22.47 -56.91 -36.27
N ASN A 141 -22.82 -57.96 -35.52
CA ASN A 141 -23.19 -57.81 -34.11
C ASN A 141 -21.97 -57.46 -33.23
N GLN A 142 -20.79 -58.02 -33.51
CA GLN A 142 -19.56 -57.65 -32.82
C GLN A 142 -19.17 -56.19 -33.10
N THR A 143 -19.25 -55.75 -34.36
CA THR A 143 -19.00 -54.36 -34.76
C THR A 143 -19.96 -53.41 -34.06
N ALA A 144 -21.26 -53.73 -34.01
CA ALA A 144 -22.26 -52.91 -33.33
C ALA A 144 -21.95 -52.71 -31.84
N ARG A 145 -21.56 -53.78 -31.14
CA ARG A 145 -21.14 -53.72 -29.72
C ARG A 145 -19.88 -52.88 -29.54
N ALA A 146 -18.87 -53.09 -30.38
CA ALA A 146 -17.64 -52.30 -30.33
C ALA A 146 -17.90 -50.81 -30.58
N THR A 147 -18.79 -50.46 -31.51
CA THR A 147 -19.17 -49.06 -31.74
C THR A 147 -19.96 -48.46 -30.58
N GLU A 148 -20.77 -49.25 -29.86
CA GLU A 148 -21.47 -48.80 -28.67
C GLU A 148 -20.49 -48.47 -27.53
N ASP A 149 -19.49 -49.32 -27.31
CA ASP A 149 -18.42 -49.06 -26.34
C ASP A 149 -17.62 -47.79 -26.68
N ILE A 150 -17.30 -47.59 -27.97
CA ILE A 150 -16.63 -46.37 -28.44
C ILE A 150 -17.54 -45.15 -28.23
N ALA A 151 -18.84 -45.24 -28.50
CA ALA A 151 -19.77 -44.14 -28.29
C ALA A 151 -19.82 -43.69 -26.82
N ILE A 152 -19.77 -44.64 -25.88
CA ILE A 152 -19.69 -44.36 -24.43
C ILE A 152 -18.38 -43.62 -24.10
N GLN A 153 -17.26 -44.04 -24.68
CA GLN A 153 -15.96 -43.37 -24.49
C GLN A 153 -15.97 -41.93 -25.06
N ILE A 154 -16.53 -41.72 -26.24
CA ILE A 154 -16.65 -40.39 -26.86
C ILE A 154 -17.54 -39.47 -26.01
N SER A 155 -18.68 -39.97 -25.53
CA SER A 155 -19.54 -39.22 -24.60
C SER A 155 -18.79 -38.82 -23.33
N THR A 156 -17.99 -39.73 -22.78
CA THR A 156 -17.14 -39.45 -21.60
C THR A 156 -16.10 -38.37 -21.89
N ILE A 157 -15.44 -38.44 -23.05
CA ILE A 157 -14.46 -37.43 -23.50
C ILE A 157 -15.13 -36.06 -23.67
N GLN A 158 -16.30 -36.00 -24.32
CA GLN A 158 -17.05 -34.76 -24.51
C GLN A 158 -17.45 -34.13 -23.17
N ASN A 159 -17.98 -34.91 -22.24
CA ASN A 159 -18.34 -34.43 -20.90
C ASN A 159 -17.12 -33.88 -20.16
N SER A 160 -16.01 -34.62 -20.15
CA SER A 160 -14.76 -34.17 -19.52
C SER A 160 -14.25 -32.88 -20.16
N THR A 161 -14.30 -32.77 -21.49
CA THR A 161 -13.84 -31.59 -22.24
C THR A 161 -14.71 -30.37 -21.91
N ASN A 162 -16.03 -30.53 -21.81
CA ASN A 162 -16.95 -29.47 -21.40
C ASN A 162 -16.67 -28.99 -19.96
N SER A 163 -16.48 -29.91 -19.01
CA SER A 163 -16.11 -29.56 -17.64
C SER A 163 -14.75 -28.85 -17.57
N THR A 164 -13.78 -29.26 -18.39
CA THR A 164 -12.50 -28.55 -18.52
C THR A 164 -12.67 -27.14 -19.06
N ALA A 165 -13.52 -26.94 -20.09
CA ALA A 165 -13.81 -25.60 -20.63
C ALA A 165 -14.44 -24.68 -19.58
N GLU A 166 -15.35 -25.18 -18.76
CA GLU A 166 -15.97 -24.42 -17.67
C GLU A 166 -14.95 -24.03 -16.59
N ALA A 167 -14.08 -24.96 -16.20
CA ALA A 167 -13.00 -24.68 -15.26
C ALA A 167 -12.05 -23.59 -15.78
N ILE A 168 -11.66 -23.66 -17.06
CA ILE A 168 -10.80 -22.65 -17.69
C ILE A 168 -11.49 -21.28 -17.72
N ARG A 169 -12.79 -21.22 -18.07
CA ARG A 169 -13.56 -19.97 -18.03
C ARG A 169 -13.62 -19.36 -16.63
N SER A 170 -13.78 -20.18 -15.59
CA SER A 170 -13.76 -19.74 -14.20
C SER A 170 -12.40 -19.14 -13.82
N VAL A 171 -11.29 -19.81 -14.19
CA VAL A 171 -9.93 -19.29 -13.99
C VAL A 171 -9.71 -17.99 -14.75
N GLY A 172 -10.20 -17.87 -15.99
CA GLY A 172 -10.17 -16.63 -16.76
C GLY A 172 -10.86 -15.46 -16.05
N GLY A 173 -12.02 -15.71 -15.44
CA GLY A 173 -12.72 -14.73 -14.61
C GLY A 173 -11.89 -14.28 -13.41
N GLN A 174 -11.21 -15.20 -12.73
CA GLN A 174 -10.35 -14.88 -11.59
C GLN A 174 -9.12 -14.04 -12.01
N VAL A 175 -8.49 -14.36 -13.14
CA VAL A 175 -7.36 -13.59 -13.68
C VAL A 175 -7.79 -12.16 -14.07
N LYS A 176 -8.99 -12.01 -14.64
CA LYS A 176 -9.55 -10.68 -14.94
C LYS A 176 -9.77 -9.87 -13.66
N GLN A 177 -10.37 -10.47 -12.64
CA GLN A 177 -10.58 -9.82 -11.35
C GLN A 177 -9.24 -9.42 -10.70
N MET A 178 -8.21 -10.27 -10.81
CA MET A 178 -6.86 -9.95 -10.35
C MET A 178 -6.29 -8.72 -11.04
N THR A 179 -6.50 -8.58 -12.35
CA THR A 179 -6.06 -7.41 -13.13
C THR A 179 -6.76 -6.13 -12.66
N GLU A 180 -8.07 -6.18 -12.41
CA GLU A 180 -8.84 -5.04 -11.91
C GLU A 180 -8.35 -4.61 -10.51
N ILE A 181 -8.11 -5.57 -9.62
CA ILE A 181 -7.56 -5.30 -8.28
C ILE A 181 -6.17 -4.68 -8.38
N SER A 182 -5.26 -5.24 -9.19
CA SER A 182 -3.93 -4.69 -9.40
C SER A 182 -3.98 -3.25 -9.92
N GLY A 183 -4.93 -2.92 -10.80
CA GLY A 183 -5.17 -1.54 -11.25
C GLY A 183 -5.58 -0.61 -10.11
N GLY A 184 -6.49 -1.05 -9.24
CA GLY A 184 -6.88 -0.29 -8.05
C GLY A 184 -5.74 -0.08 -7.05
N VAL A 185 -4.92 -1.12 -6.82
CA VAL A 185 -3.73 -1.02 -5.97
C VAL A 185 -2.70 -0.06 -6.57
N ALA A 186 -2.48 -0.08 -7.89
CA ALA A 186 -1.57 0.84 -8.56
C ALA A 186 -1.98 2.31 -8.35
N ALA A 187 -3.27 2.62 -8.47
CA ALA A 187 -3.80 3.95 -8.22
C ALA A 187 -3.59 4.38 -6.75
N ALA A 188 -3.88 3.49 -5.79
CA ALA A 188 -3.66 3.75 -4.37
C ALA A 188 -2.17 3.98 -4.02
N VAL A 189 -1.26 3.24 -4.68
CA VAL A 189 0.19 3.40 -4.50
C VAL A 189 0.68 4.75 -5.03
N GLU A 190 0.15 5.24 -6.16
CA GLU A 190 0.45 6.59 -6.66
C GLU A 190 -0.05 7.69 -5.71
N GLU A 191 -1.26 7.54 -5.15
CA GLU A 191 -1.77 8.47 -4.13
C GLU A 191 -0.90 8.46 -2.87
N GLN A 192 -0.49 7.28 -2.39
CA GLN A 192 0.43 7.15 -1.26
C GLN A 192 1.78 7.82 -1.54
N ASN A 193 2.34 7.62 -2.73
CA ASN A 193 3.60 8.26 -3.14
C ASN A 193 3.49 9.79 -3.11
N ALA A 194 2.39 10.35 -3.60
CA ALA A 194 2.13 11.79 -3.54
C ALA A 194 2.04 12.30 -2.10
N ALA A 195 1.29 11.61 -1.24
CA ALA A 195 1.15 11.97 0.18
C ALA A 195 2.50 11.87 0.93
N THR A 196 3.30 10.82 0.70
CA THR A 196 4.62 10.65 1.31
C THR A 196 5.58 11.77 0.89
N ARG A 197 5.53 12.23 -0.37
CA ARG A 197 6.33 13.38 -0.83
C ARG A 197 5.90 14.69 -0.18
N GLU A 198 4.60 14.87 0.06
CA GLU A 198 4.08 16.02 0.79
C GLU A 198 4.53 16.01 2.26
N ILE A 199 4.47 14.84 2.91
CA ILE A 199 5.01 14.66 4.27
C ILE A 199 6.50 15.01 4.31
N ALA A 200 7.30 14.50 3.37
CA ALA A 200 8.73 14.81 3.30
C ALA A 200 9.00 16.31 3.20
N ARG A 201 8.21 17.03 2.40
CA ARG A 201 8.29 18.50 2.28
C ARG A 201 7.94 19.18 3.62
N ASN A 202 6.82 18.81 4.24
CA ASN A 202 6.39 19.38 5.51
C ASN A 202 7.41 19.13 6.64
N VAL A 203 8.07 17.98 6.63
CA VAL A 203 9.16 17.63 7.55
C VAL A 203 10.36 18.55 7.35
N GLN A 204 10.75 18.84 6.11
CA GLN A 204 11.83 19.79 5.82
C GLN A 204 11.49 21.21 6.29
N GLU A 205 10.26 21.66 6.05
CA GLU A 205 9.79 22.96 6.51
C GLU A 205 9.76 23.05 8.05
N ALA A 206 9.27 22.01 8.72
CA ALA A 206 9.28 21.92 10.18
C ALA A 206 10.71 21.92 10.76
N SER A 207 11.65 21.22 10.10
CA SER A 207 13.06 21.22 10.48
C SER A 207 13.67 22.62 10.40
N ALA A 208 13.45 23.33 9.28
CA ALA A 208 13.91 24.71 9.10
C ALA A 208 13.27 25.66 10.13
N GLY A 209 11.97 25.51 10.39
CA GLY A 209 11.26 26.30 11.39
C GLY A 209 11.81 26.09 12.80
N ASN A 210 12.14 24.85 13.18
CA ASN A 210 12.77 24.57 14.48
C ASN A 210 14.16 25.19 14.61
N GLN A 211 14.98 25.14 13.54
CA GLN A 211 16.29 25.79 13.52
C GLN A 211 16.16 27.32 13.72
N GLU A 212 15.18 27.94 13.08
CA GLU A 212 14.89 29.36 13.25
C GLU A 212 14.45 29.68 14.70
N VAL A 213 13.59 28.84 15.29
CA VAL A 213 13.18 28.98 16.70
C VAL A 213 14.39 28.88 17.63
N SER A 214 15.27 27.89 17.45
CA SER A 214 16.49 27.75 18.25
C SER A 214 17.37 29.01 18.19
N GLN A 215 17.57 29.58 17.00
CA GLN A 215 18.34 30.83 16.83
C GLN A 215 17.66 32.02 17.54
N LYS A 216 16.34 32.18 17.38
CA LYS A 216 15.60 33.27 18.04
C LYS A 216 15.63 33.15 19.56
N VAL A 217 15.56 31.94 20.10
CA VAL A 217 15.65 31.68 21.53
C VAL A 217 17.02 32.03 22.08
N GLU A 218 18.09 31.74 21.34
CA GLU A 218 19.45 32.15 21.71
C GLU A 218 19.58 33.68 21.76
N LEU A 219 19.01 34.39 20.78
CA LEU A 219 18.97 35.86 20.78
C LEU A 219 18.18 36.43 21.98
N VAL A 220 17.04 35.84 22.32
CA VAL A 220 16.24 36.24 23.50
C VAL A 220 17.03 36.00 24.79
N ALA A 221 17.71 34.86 24.91
CA ALA A 221 18.57 34.56 26.06
C ALA A 221 19.71 35.59 26.16
N HIS A 222 20.36 35.95 25.06
CA HIS A 222 21.37 37.01 25.05
C HIS A 222 20.82 38.36 25.51
N ALA A 223 19.70 38.82 24.93
CA ALA A 223 19.08 40.09 25.32
C ALA A 223 18.66 40.13 26.79
N ALA A 224 18.19 39.00 27.33
CA ALA A 224 17.84 38.87 28.74
C ALA A 224 19.10 38.94 29.64
N ARG A 225 20.22 38.31 29.25
CA ARG A 225 21.49 38.46 29.99
C ARG A 225 21.97 39.92 30.01
N ASP A 226 21.89 40.61 28.87
CA ASP A 226 22.31 42.01 28.76
C ASP A 226 21.42 42.94 29.59
N THR A 227 20.11 42.68 29.61
CA THR A 227 19.14 43.42 30.44
C THR A 227 19.41 43.18 31.93
N LYS A 228 19.71 41.94 32.33
CA LYS A 228 20.09 41.60 33.71
C LYS A 228 21.37 42.31 34.14
N GLY A 229 22.38 42.35 33.27
CA GLY A 229 23.62 43.09 33.50
C GLY A 229 23.38 44.60 33.66
N SER A 230 22.62 45.20 32.73
CA SER A 230 22.26 46.62 32.78
C SER A 230 21.46 46.97 34.03
N ALA A 231 20.52 46.12 34.42
CA ALA A 231 19.75 46.27 35.65
C ALA A 231 20.65 46.22 36.89
N ALA A 232 21.65 45.33 36.93
CA ALA A 232 22.62 45.30 38.02
C ALA A 232 23.44 46.61 38.11
N THR A 233 23.84 47.19 36.97
CA THR A 233 24.51 48.50 36.94
C THR A 233 23.61 49.63 37.43
N VAL A 234 22.33 49.66 37.01
CA VAL A 234 21.37 50.67 37.51
C VAL A 234 21.11 50.51 39.00
N LEU A 235 21.02 49.28 39.49
CA LEU A 235 20.84 48.98 40.92
C LEU A 235 22.01 49.54 41.75
N ASP A 236 23.24 49.31 41.30
CA ASP A 236 24.44 49.84 41.95
C ASP A 236 24.47 51.37 41.95
N ALA A 237 24.20 52.00 40.80
CA ALA A 237 24.14 53.46 40.68
C ALA A 237 23.04 54.08 41.57
N ALA A 238 21.87 53.44 41.65
CA ALA A 238 20.77 53.88 42.50
C ALA A 238 21.13 53.84 43.99
N ARG A 239 21.82 52.78 44.42
CA ARG A 239 22.31 52.64 45.80
C ARG A 239 23.35 53.70 46.14
N GLN A 240 24.33 53.92 45.26
CA GLN A 240 25.32 54.98 45.43
C GLN A 240 24.66 56.37 45.50
N LEU A 241 23.69 56.66 44.64
CA LEU A 241 22.94 57.91 44.66
C LEU A 241 22.16 58.10 45.98
N GLY A 242 21.54 57.03 46.48
CA GLY A 242 20.87 57.03 47.79
C GLY A 242 21.84 57.37 48.92
N GLU A 243 22.99 56.68 48.98
CA GLU A 243 24.02 56.94 50.00
C GLU A 243 24.58 58.36 49.94
N HIS A 244 24.87 58.88 48.74
CA HIS A 244 25.35 60.25 48.57
C HIS A 244 24.30 61.28 48.99
N THR A 245 23.03 61.04 48.65
CA THR A 245 21.92 61.93 49.03
C THR A 245 21.70 61.94 50.54
N ASP A 246 21.78 60.79 51.21
CA ASP A 246 21.71 60.71 52.68
C ASP A 246 22.89 61.40 53.35
N LYS A 247 24.11 61.25 52.84
CA LYS A 247 25.30 61.98 53.33
C LYS A 247 25.10 63.49 53.23
N ILE A 248 24.61 63.99 52.08
CA ILE A 248 24.32 65.42 51.90
C ILE A 248 23.26 65.89 52.89
N ARG A 249 22.18 65.11 53.07
CA ARG A 249 21.14 65.41 54.05
C ARG A 249 21.71 65.55 55.47
N GLN A 250 22.53 64.60 55.91
CA GLN A 250 23.17 64.64 57.23
C GLN A 250 24.09 65.85 57.41
N VAL A 251 24.85 66.22 56.37
CA VAL A 251 25.72 67.42 56.39
C VAL A 251 24.88 68.68 56.53
N ILE A 252 23.77 68.80 55.78
CA ILE A 252 22.85 69.95 55.87
C ILE A 252 22.18 70.00 57.25
N GLU A 253 21.68 68.88 57.78
CA GLU A 253 21.04 68.83 59.10
C GLU A 253 22.03 69.25 60.20
N ARG A 254 23.29 68.79 60.13
CA ARG A 254 24.36 69.22 61.04
C ARG A 254 24.66 70.71 60.91
N PHE A 255 24.82 71.21 59.69
CA PHE A 255 25.07 72.63 59.44
C PHE A 255 23.95 73.54 60.00
N VAL A 256 22.68 73.16 59.81
CA VAL A 256 21.53 73.88 60.35
C VAL A 256 21.48 73.81 61.88
N HIS A 257 21.83 72.67 62.47
CA HIS A 257 21.93 72.52 63.92
C HIS A 257 23.01 73.44 64.51
N ASP A 258 24.20 73.44 63.91
CA ASP A 258 25.33 74.25 64.35
C ASP A 258 25.03 75.76 64.21
N MET A 259 24.31 76.17 63.16
CA MET A 259 23.81 77.53 63.00
C MET A 259 22.77 77.97 64.05
N ARG A 260 21.98 77.04 64.60
CA ARG A 260 20.97 77.33 65.64
C ARG A 260 21.56 77.35 67.05
N ALA A 261 22.74 76.75 67.22
CA ALA A 261 23.47 76.72 68.48
C ALA A 261 24.46 77.89 68.66
N ALA A 262 24.66 78.70 67.60
CA ALA A 262 25.45 79.93 67.57
C ALA A 262 24.55 81.17 67.69
#